data_AF-A0A2S2PSE1-F1
#
_entry.id   AF-A0A2S2PSE1-F1
#
_cell.length_a   1.000
_cell.length_b   1.000
_cell.length_c   1.000
_cell.angle_alpha   90.00
_cell.angle_beta   90.00
_cell.angle_gamma   90.00
#
_symmetry.space_group_name_H-M   'P 1'
#
loop_
_entity.id
_entity.type
_entity.pdbx_description
1 polymer ?
#
loop_
_entity_poly.entity_id
_entity_poly.type
_entity_poly.pdbx_seq_one_letter_code
_entity_poly.pdbx_strand_id
1 'polypeptide(L)'
;MVVSGNITSMTQKSFILVVLSPLKSGAISSKLLHYVVTVLAIPFVTPNIQQTEKDLITQIYIETKVIPCLMQAFSNAFKSPARNCVSPVPPDNIGIQELDSLGSVLLLVEGLCLDKPIECLKQFTESIYFLKILPLLQKCLSLSHGNTHLVTNTLAVLILTLLYLPSNISLVQDIVIGKHLEGRISNVELHKLLRNNEEPSIRERTCVLLLHMTRLNPNCLSEIWHQTLTNDIEFLKNDSCPNVVQAAIYTSELLKKTQFYQVETEP
;
A
#
# COMPACT_ATOMS: atom_id res chain seq x y z
N MET A 1 15.31 -0.32 -26.24
CA MET A 1 16.51 0.40 -25.75
C MET A 1 16.45 1.85 -26.25
N VAL A 2 15.69 2.72 -25.56
CA VAL A 2 15.52 4.17 -25.87
C VAL A 2 15.57 5.02 -24.58
N VAL A 3 15.81 4.38 -23.43
CA VAL A 3 15.56 4.97 -22.09
C VAL A 3 16.86 5.36 -21.38
N SER A 4 18.00 5.33 -22.08
CA SER A 4 19.16 6.16 -21.76
C SER A 4 18.95 7.64 -22.17
N GLY A 5 17.70 7.99 -22.54
CA GLY A 5 17.23 9.35 -22.79
C GLY A 5 17.21 10.19 -21.51
N ASN A 6 18.40 10.69 -21.18
CA ASN A 6 18.71 11.88 -20.39
C ASN A 6 17.79 12.11 -19.17
N ILE A 7 18.20 11.60 -17.99
CA ILE A 7 17.63 11.91 -16.66
C ILE A 7 17.40 13.41 -16.48
N THR A 8 18.23 14.24 -17.12
CA THR A 8 18.05 15.69 -17.25
C THR A 8 16.63 16.11 -17.70
N SER A 9 15.93 15.31 -18.50
CA SER A 9 14.54 15.61 -18.91
C SER A 9 13.56 15.45 -17.74
N MET A 10 13.84 14.53 -16.81
CA MET A 10 13.03 14.33 -15.60
C MET A 10 13.13 15.51 -14.63
N THR A 11 14.16 16.36 -14.77
CA THR A 11 14.28 17.62 -14.03
C THR A 11 13.43 18.75 -14.63
N GLN A 12 12.67 18.47 -15.71
CA GLN A 12 11.78 19.44 -16.33
C GLN A 12 10.31 19.12 -16.01
N LYS A 13 9.62 20.05 -15.36
CA LYS A 13 8.18 19.93 -15.06
C LYS A 13 7.33 19.66 -16.30
N SER A 14 7.64 20.33 -17.41
CA SER A 14 6.92 20.17 -18.69
C SER A 14 6.99 18.74 -19.20
N PHE A 15 8.16 18.10 -19.11
CA PHE A 15 8.34 16.70 -19.50
C PHE A 15 7.46 15.77 -18.65
N ILE A 16 7.49 15.94 -17.32
CA ILE A 16 6.66 15.13 -16.42
C ILE A 16 5.16 15.34 -16.68
N LEU A 17 4.71 16.56 -16.95
CA LEU A 17 3.32 16.82 -17.32
C LEU A 17 2.92 16.13 -18.64
N VAL A 18 3.81 16.03 -19.62
CA VAL A 18 3.59 15.28 -20.86
C VAL A 18 3.49 13.78 -20.55
N VAL A 19 4.40 13.24 -19.74
CA VAL A 19 4.39 11.82 -19.31
C VAL A 19 3.10 11.47 -18.56
N LEU A 20 2.58 12.38 -17.73
CA LEU A 20 1.34 12.19 -16.97
C LEU A 20 0.07 12.44 -17.79
N SER A 21 0.15 13.13 -18.93
CA SER A 21 -1.02 13.50 -19.73
C SER A 21 -1.93 12.32 -20.12
N PRO A 22 -1.41 11.12 -20.44
CA PRO A 22 -2.27 9.98 -20.75
C PRO A 22 -3.02 9.47 -19.51
N LEU A 23 -2.53 9.73 -18.29
CA LEU A 23 -3.18 9.27 -17.06
C LEU A 23 -4.48 10.03 -16.74
N LYS A 24 -4.71 11.17 -17.40
CA LYS A 24 -5.86 12.04 -17.16
C LYS A 24 -7.08 11.72 -18.01
N SER A 25 -6.94 10.91 -19.06
CA SER A 25 -7.99 10.67 -20.08
C SER A 25 -9.02 9.59 -19.71
N GLY A 26 -9.02 9.09 -18.47
CA GLY A 26 -10.06 8.20 -17.92
C GLY A 26 -9.98 6.73 -18.36
N ALA A 27 -9.67 6.45 -19.62
CA ALA A 27 -9.55 5.09 -20.17
C ALA A 27 -8.09 4.75 -20.51
N ILE A 28 -7.34 4.28 -19.52
CA ILE A 28 -5.93 3.87 -19.67
C ILE A 28 -5.84 2.35 -19.70
N SER A 29 -5.11 1.82 -20.68
CA SER A 29 -4.77 0.40 -20.69
C SER A 29 -3.69 0.09 -19.64
N SER A 30 -3.71 -1.12 -19.08
CA SER A 30 -2.67 -1.61 -18.17
C SER A 30 -1.25 -1.44 -18.74
N LYS A 31 -1.08 -1.70 -20.04
CA LYS A 31 0.18 -1.47 -20.76
C LYS A 31 0.66 -0.02 -20.71
N LEU A 32 -0.24 0.95 -20.92
CA LEU A 32 0.10 2.36 -20.88
C LEU A 32 0.42 2.83 -19.45
N LEU A 33 -0.34 2.35 -18.46
CA LEU A 33 -0.04 2.60 -17.05
C LEU A 33 1.35 2.07 -16.68
N HIS A 34 1.64 0.82 -17.02
CA HIS A 34 2.95 0.21 -16.78
C HIS A 34 4.08 0.98 -17.48
N TYR A 35 3.88 1.44 -18.71
CA TYR A 35 4.86 2.28 -19.41
C TYR A 35 5.14 3.59 -18.67
N VAL A 36 4.09 4.33 -18.28
CA VAL A 36 4.24 5.59 -17.54
C VAL A 36 4.96 5.37 -16.20
N VAL A 37 4.57 4.34 -15.45
CA VAL A 37 5.23 3.99 -14.18
C VAL A 37 6.70 3.64 -14.40
N THR A 38 7.01 2.84 -15.42
CA THR A 38 8.39 2.45 -15.74
C THR A 38 9.23 3.67 -16.07
N VAL A 39 8.69 4.61 -16.86
CA VAL A 39 9.37 5.88 -17.18
C VAL A 39 9.63 6.68 -15.91
N LEU A 40 8.62 6.85 -15.05
CA LEU A 40 8.77 7.60 -13.81
C LEU A 40 9.72 6.92 -12.81
N ALA A 41 9.92 5.61 -12.89
CA ALA A 41 10.83 4.85 -12.04
C ALA A 41 12.31 4.92 -12.46
N ILE A 42 12.63 5.32 -13.70
CA ILE A 42 14.01 5.37 -14.23
C ILE A 42 15.00 6.04 -13.26
N PRO A 43 14.70 7.21 -12.66
CA PRO A 43 15.64 7.90 -11.77
C PRO A 43 16.00 7.14 -10.50
N PHE A 44 15.18 6.16 -10.12
CA PHE A 44 15.36 5.40 -8.87
C PHE A 44 16.04 4.05 -9.10
N VAL A 45 15.99 3.53 -10.33
CA VAL A 45 16.60 2.24 -10.71
C VAL A 45 17.89 2.40 -11.51
N THR A 46 18.18 3.58 -12.04
CA THR A 46 19.40 3.83 -12.79
C THR A 46 20.58 4.01 -11.83
N PRO A 47 21.69 3.26 -12.01
CA PRO A 47 22.86 3.39 -11.16
C PRO A 47 23.54 4.75 -11.37
N ASN A 48 24.27 5.20 -10.35
CA ASN A 48 25.13 6.40 -10.38
C ASN A 48 24.40 7.76 -10.52
N ILE A 49 23.09 7.82 -10.32
CA ILE A 49 22.39 9.11 -10.17
C ILE A 49 22.72 9.69 -8.80
N GLN A 50 23.13 10.96 -8.76
CA GLN A 50 23.44 11.66 -7.52
C GLN A 50 22.18 11.86 -6.69
N GLN A 51 22.30 11.79 -5.35
CA GLN A 51 21.15 11.99 -4.46
C GLN A 51 20.51 13.37 -4.66
N THR A 52 21.31 14.42 -4.89
CA THR A 52 20.84 15.78 -5.19
C THR A 52 19.97 15.84 -6.45
N GLU A 53 20.27 15.04 -7.46
CA GLU A 53 19.47 14.94 -8.68
C GLU A 53 18.17 14.16 -8.44
N LYS A 54 18.22 13.08 -7.66
CA LYS A 54 17.01 12.35 -7.21
C LYS A 54 16.08 13.25 -6.41
N ASP A 55 16.62 14.01 -5.46
CA ASP A 55 15.88 14.96 -4.64
C ASP A 55 15.14 16.01 -5.50
N LEU A 56 15.82 16.55 -6.52
CA LEU A 56 15.23 17.50 -7.46
C LEU A 56 14.09 16.86 -8.28
N ILE A 57 14.29 15.64 -8.76
CA ILE A 57 13.29 14.90 -9.53
C ILE A 57 12.07 14.57 -8.66
N THR A 58 12.27 14.08 -7.43
CA THR A 58 11.17 13.81 -6.50
C THR A 58 10.41 15.09 -6.17
N GLN A 59 11.10 16.22 -5.98
CA GLN A 59 10.45 17.52 -5.78
C GLN A 59 9.56 17.90 -6.97
N ILE A 60 10.02 17.68 -8.20
CA ILE A 60 9.21 17.90 -9.41
C ILE A 60 8.01 16.95 -9.45
N TYR A 61 8.18 15.69 -9.04
CA TYR A 61 7.08 14.72 -8.99
C TYR A 61 5.99 15.16 -8.00
N ILE A 62 6.40 15.70 -6.85
CA ILE A 62 5.50 16.28 -5.84
C ILE A 62 4.76 17.49 -6.44
N GLU A 63 5.46 18.41 -7.09
CA GLU A 63 4.89 19.63 -7.65
C GLU A 63 3.95 19.37 -8.83
N THR A 64 4.23 18.34 -9.62
CA THR A 64 3.40 17.92 -10.76
C THR A 64 2.31 16.92 -10.38
N LYS A 65 2.18 16.58 -9.10
CA LYS A 65 1.16 15.67 -8.56
C LYS A 65 1.20 14.28 -9.21
N VAL A 66 2.39 13.69 -9.30
CA VAL A 66 2.59 12.32 -9.80
C VAL A 66 1.77 11.31 -9.01
N ILE A 67 1.85 11.30 -7.67
CA ILE A 67 1.11 10.34 -6.84
C ILE A 67 -0.40 10.44 -7.08
N PRO A 68 -1.06 11.63 -7.04
CA PRO A 68 -2.49 11.73 -7.35
C PRO A 68 -2.85 11.24 -8.74
N CYS A 69 -2.04 11.51 -9.77
CA CYS A 69 -2.29 11.01 -11.12
C CYS A 69 -2.19 9.48 -11.20
N LEU A 70 -1.20 8.89 -10.53
CA LEU A 70 -1.05 7.44 -10.44
C LEU A 70 -2.20 6.80 -9.67
N MET A 71 -2.62 7.37 -8.53
CA MET A 71 -3.74 6.87 -7.75
C MET A 71 -5.08 6.99 -8.50
N GLN A 72 -5.25 8.02 -9.33
CA GLN A 72 -6.40 8.14 -10.23
C GLN A 72 -6.42 7.03 -11.28
N ALA A 73 -5.28 6.75 -11.93
CA ALA A 73 -5.17 5.65 -12.89
C ALA A 73 -5.38 4.28 -12.22
N PHE A 74 -4.82 4.11 -11.01
CA PHE A 74 -5.01 2.95 -10.14
C PHE A 74 -6.50 2.74 -9.82
N SER A 75 -7.24 3.81 -9.48
CA SER A 75 -8.70 3.77 -9.28
C SER A 75 -9.44 3.33 -10.54
N ASN A 76 -9.04 3.85 -11.71
CA ASN A 76 -9.72 3.59 -12.97
C ASN A 76 -9.54 2.14 -13.45
N ALA A 77 -8.40 1.51 -13.15
CA ALA A 77 -8.18 0.11 -13.50
C ALA A 77 -9.22 -0.84 -12.86
N PHE A 78 -9.81 -0.45 -11.73
CA PHE A 78 -10.87 -1.21 -11.07
C PHE A 78 -12.27 -0.72 -11.45
N LYS A 79 -12.41 0.47 -12.04
CA LYS A 79 -13.70 0.94 -12.56
C LYS A 79 -13.84 0.41 -13.99
N SER A 80 -14.33 -0.82 -14.14
CA SER A 80 -14.60 -1.40 -15.46
C SER A 80 -15.46 -0.47 -16.33
N PRO A 81 -15.12 -0.23 -17.61
CA PRO A 81 -15.93 0.60 -18.52
C PRO A 81 -17.30 0.00 -18.86
N ALA A 82 -17.60 -1.23 -18.42
CA ALA A 82 -18.84 -1.93 -18.75
C ALA A 82 -20.03 -1.62 -17.80
N ARG A 83 -19.90 -0.75 -16.79
CA ARG A 83 -21.03 -0.40 -15.92
C ARG A 83 -21.08 1.08 -15.62
N ASN A 84 -21.99 1.78 -16.29
CA ASN A 84 -22.52 3.10 -15.93
C ASN A 84 -23.32 3.06 -14.60
N CYS A 85 -22.91 2.26 -13.62
CA CYS A 85 -23.59 2.15 -12.34
C CYS A 85 -22.65 2.63 -11.24
N VAL A 86 -23.21 3.48 -10.38
CA VAL A 86 -22.66 4.26 -9.26
C VAL A 86 -22.01 3.38 -8.15
N SER A 87 -21.56 2.17 -8.45
CA SER A 87 -21.06 1.22 -7.47
C SER A 87 -19.54 1.29 -7.31
N PRO A 88 -18.99 1.57 -6.12
CA PRO A 88 -17.55 1.63 -5.84
C PRO A 88 -16.91 0.23 -5.68
N VAL A 89 -17.55 -0.82 -6.18
CA VAL A 89 -17.12 -2.20 -5.95
C VAL A 89 -16.02 -2.59 -6.94
N PRO A 90 -14.83 -3.00 -6.48
CA PRO A 90 -13.80 -3.54 -7.36
C PRO A 90 -14.28 -4.84 -8.01
N PRO A 91 -14.05 -5.06 -9.31
CA PRO A 91 -14.51 -6.24 -10.03
C PRO A 91 -13.89 -7.51 -9.45
N ASP A 92 -14.69 -8.59 -9.40
CA ASP A 92 -14.25 -9.89 -8.90
C ASP A 92 -13.14 -10.51 -9.76
N ASN A 93 -13.09 -10.15 -11.05
CA ASN A 93 -12.10 -10.63 -12.01
C ASN A 93 -11.28 -9.45 -12.55
N ILE A 94 -10.19 -9.12 -11.86
CA ILE A 94 -9.13 -8.26 -12.38
C ILE A 94 -8.11 -9.18 -13.06
N GLY A 95 -7.72 -8.89 -14.30
CA GLY A 95 -6.73 -9.67 -15.01
C GLY A 95 -5.34 -9.51 -14.39
N ILE A 96 -4.52 -10.55 -14.53
CA ILE A 96 -3.15 -10.62 -13.98
C ILE A 96 -2.32 -9.38 -14.41
N GLN A 97 -2.43 -8.98 -15.69
CA GLN A 97 -1.70 -7.83 -16.21
C GLN A 97 -2.12 -6.49 -15.57
N GLU A 98 -3.40 -6.35 -15.20
CA GLU A 98 -3.83 -5.19 -14.42
C GLU A 98 -3.18 -5.21 -13.03
N LEU A 99 -3.20 -6.36 -12.33
CA LEU A 99 -2.60 -6.52 -10.99
C LEU A 99 -1.10 -6.20 -10.97
N ASP A 100 -0.33 -6.63 -11.97
CA ASP A 100 1.10 -6.31 -12.10
C ASP A 100 1.35 -4.80 -12.26
N SER A 101 0.51 -4.15 -13.06
CA SER A 101 0.60 -2.69 -13.29
C SER A 101 0.31 -1.92 -12.01
N LEU A 102 -0.65 -2.39 -11.21
CA LEU A 102 -1.03 -1.82 -9.92
C LEU A 102 0.06 -2.04 -8.87
N GLY A 103 0.68 -3.21 -8.85
CA GLY A 103 1.85 -3.50 -8.02
C GLY A 103 3.00 -2.54 -8.33
N SER A 104 3.23 -2.25 -9.61
CA SER A 104 4.24 -1.29 -10.07
C SER A 104 3.93 0.15 -9.61
N VAL A 105 2.65 0.56 -9.66
CA VAL A 105 2.21 1.87 -9.14
C VAL A 105 2.54 1.98 -7.66
N LEU A 106 2.12 1.01 -6.84
CA LEU A 106 2.37 1.06 -5.40
C LEU A 106 3.86 0.95 -5.05
N LEU A 107 4.65 0.24 -5.84
CA LEU A 107 6.11 0.21 -5.68
C LEU A 107 6.74 1.59 -5.89
N LEU A 108 6.32 2.31 -6.94
CA LEU A 108 6.80 3.67 -7.19
C LEU A 108 6.33 4.62 -6.08
N VAL A 109 5.09 4.50 -5.62
CA VAL A 109 4.58 5.29 -4.48
C VAL A 109 5.38 5.01 -3.21
N GLU A 110 5.67 3.74 -2.89
CA GLU A 110 6.53 3.35 -1.77
C GLU A 110 7.92 4.03 -1.88
N GLY A 111 8.57 3.93 -3.04
CA GLY A 111 9.87 4.57 -3.27
C GLY A 111 9.87 6.08 -3.08
N LEU A 112 8.84 6.77 -3.60
CA LEU A 112 8.68 8.21 -3.44
C LEU A 112 8.40 8.60 -1.97
N CYS A 113 7.63 7.78 -1.25
CA CYS A 113 7.36 7.94 0.18
C CYS A 113 8.58 7.64 1.05
N LEU A 114 9.56 6.86 0.58
CA LEU A 114 10.83 6.70 1.30
C LEU A 114 11.76 7.90 1.12
N ASP A 115 11.71 8.56 -0.04
CA ASP A 115 12.57 9.72 -0.36
C ASP A 115 12.05 11.03 0.26
N LYS A 116 10.76 11.34 0.10
CA LYS A 116 10.09 12.53 0.66
C LYS A 116 8.80 12.13 1.40
N PRO A 117 8.92 11.53 2.60
CA PRO A 117 7.80 10.85 3.25
C PRO A 117 6.59 11.74 3.50
N ILE A 118 6.77 12.91 4.10
CA ILE A 118 5.65 13.74 4.55
C ILE A 118 4.84 14.24 3.35
N GLU A 119 5.49 14.77 2.31
CA GLU A 119 4.85 15.32 1.12
C GLU A 119 4.16 14.24 0.29
N CYS A 120 4.85 13.12 0.06
CA CYS A 120 4.33 12.02 -0.75
C CYS A 120 3.17 11.30 -0.05
N LEU A 121 3.28 11.02 1.26
CA LEU A 121 2.21 10.37 2.01
C LEU A 121 0.99 11.29 2.18
N LYS A 122 1.17 12.61 2.26
CA LYS A 122 0.04 13.57 2.22
C LYS A 122 -0.72 13.44 0.91
N GLN A 123 -0.01 13.46 -0.23
CA GLN A 123 -0.65 13.28 -1.53
C GLN A 123 -1.33 11.92 -1.68
N PHE A 124 -0.71 10.85 -1.16
CA PHE A 124 -1.28 9.50 -1.18
C PHE A 124 -2.58 9.43 -0.36
N THR A 125 -2.55 9.88 0.89
CA THR A 125 -3.71 9.84 1.80
C THR A 125 -4.86 10.74 1.30
N GLU A 126 -4.56 11.96 0.83
CA GLU A 126 -5.53 12.84 0.17
C GLU A 126 -6.18 12.18 -1.06
N SER A 127 -5.39 11.46 -1.86
CA SER A 127 -5.91 10.74 -3.03
C SER A 127 -6.85 9.60 -2.63
N ILE A 128 -6.60 8.90 -1.52
CA ILE A 128 -7.50 7.86 -1.03
C ILE A 128 -8.89 8.44 -0.71
N TYR A 129 -8.92 9.55 0.03
CA TYR A 129 -10.17 10.23 0.39
C TYR A 129 -10.89 10.79 -0.84
N PHE A 130 -10.17 11.51 -1.70
CA PHE A 130 -10.75 12.17 -2.87
C PHE A 130 -11.33 11.15 -3.88
N LEU A 131 -10.60 10.06 -4.13
CA LEU A 131 -10.99 9.03 -5.11
C LEU A 131 -11.90 7.95 -4.54
N LYS A 132 -12.09 7.92 -3.22
CA LYS A 132 -12.83 6.90 -2.47
C LYS A 132 -12.34 5.47 -2.77
N ILE A 133 -11.01 5.29 -2.81
CA ILE A 133 -10.35 4.01 -3.16
C ILE A 133 -9.96 3.15 -1.95
N LEU A 134 -10.52 3.43 -0.78
CA LEU A 134 -10.34 2.60 0.40
C LEU A 134 -10.74 1.12 0.18
N PRO A 135 -11.93 0.82 -0.40
CA PRO A 135 -12.32 -0.54 -0.82
C PRO A 135 -11.28 -1.27 -1.67
N LEU A 136 -10.59 -0.49 -2.48
CA LEU A 136 -9.61 -1.00 -3.41
C LEU A 136 -8.32 -1.40 -2.68
N LEU A 137 -7.83 -0.59 -1.74
CA LEU A 137 -6.67 -0.97 -0.92
C LEU A 137 -6.95 -2.20 -0.05
N GLN A 138 -8.17 -2.35 0.47
CA GLN A 138 -8.61 -3.59 1.12
C GLN A 138 -8.54 -4.79 0.19
N LYS A 139 -9.04 -4.64 -1.06
CA LYS A 139 -8.95 -5.70 -2.06
C LYS A 139 -7.50 -6.08 -2.32
N CYS A 140 -6.58 -5.12 -2.43
CA CYS A 140 -5.14 -5.41 -2.58
C CYS A 140 -4.60 -6.27 -1.43
N LEU A 141 -4.97 -5.98 -0.19
CA LEU A 141 -4.58 -6.80 0.97
C LEU A 141 -5.21 -8.20 0.96
N SER A 142 -6.41 -8.37 0.41
CA SER A 142 -7.07 -9.68 0.30
C SER A 142 -6.46 -10.61 -0.75
N LEU A 143 -5.61 -10.10 -1.65
CA LEU A 143 -4.94 -10.87 -2.72
C LEU A 143 -3.64 -11.52 -2.23
N SER A 144 -3.63 -12.05 -1.00
CA SER A 144 -2.45 -12.58 -0.32
C SER A 144 -1.77 -13.76 -1.04
N HIS A 145 -2.48 -14.45 -1.92
CA HIS A 145 -1.96 -15.56 -2.73
C HIS A 145 -1.76 -15.14 -4.19
N GLY A 146 -0.58 -15.43 -4.74
CA GLY A 146 -0.26 -15.20 -6.15
C GLY A 146 -0.03 -13.74 -6.56
N ASN A 147 -0.25 -12.75 -5.69
CA ASN A 147 0.00 -11.32 -5.95
C ASN A 147 0.79 -10.68 -4.81
N THR A 148 1.83 -11.37 -4.35
CA THR A 148 2.55 -11.04 -3.13
C THR A 148 3.23 -9.67 -3.16
N HIS A 149 3.70 -9.23 -4.34
CA HIS A 149 4.24 -7.87 -4.53
C HIS A 149 3.21 -6.78 -4.27
N LEU A 150 1.99 -6.94 -4.77
CA LEU A 150 0.91 -5.95 -4.58
C LEU A 150 0.57 -5.80 -3.10
N VAL A 151 0.44 -6.93 -2.39
CA VAL A 151 0.16 -6.97 -0.94
C VAL A 151 1.32 -6.35 -0.17
N THR A 152 2.55 -6.73 -0.48
CA THR A 152 3.77 -6.25 0.17
C THR A 152 3.92 -4.74 0.04
N ASN A 153 3.72 -4.18 -1.15
CA ASN A 153 3.81 -2.74 -1.40
C ASN A 153 2.65 -1.98 -0.73
N THR A 154 1.44 -2.56 -0.71
CA THR A 154 0.31 -1.99 0.02
C THR A 154 0.62 -1.89 1.51
N LEU A 155 1.11 -2.97 2.13
CA LEU A 155 1.51 -2.99 3.53
C LEU A 155 2.60 -1.94 3.83
N ALA A 156 3.61 -1.82 2.97
CA ALA A 156 4.67 -0.81 3.17
C ALA A 156 4.13 0.61 3.20
N VAL A 157 3.31 1.01 2.24
CA VAL A 157 2.79 2.39 2.20
C VAL A 157 1.90 2.67 3.41
N LEU A 158 1.14 1.68 3.90
CA LEU A 158 0.37 1.83 5.14
C LEU A 158 1.27 1.97 6.38
N ILE A 159 2.33 1.17 6.50
CA ILE A 159 3.32 1.30 7.59
C ILE A 159 3.99 2.66 7.55
N LEU A 160 4.45 3.11 6.37
CA LEU A 160 5.02 4.45 6.19
C LEU A 160 4.03 5.54 6.58
N THR A 161 2.74 5.38 6.24
CA THR A 161 1.69 6.31 6.66
C THR A 161 1.62 6.42 8.18
N LEU A 162 1.65 5.31 8.92
CA LEU A 162 1.64 5.33 10.39
C LEU A 162 2.92 5.93 10.98
N LEU A 163 4.07 5.69 10.35
CA LEU A 163 5.37 6.19 10.82
C LEU A 163 5.49 7.71 10.68
N TYR A 164 5.11 8.25 9.53
CA TYR A 164 5.37 9.65 9.19
C TYR A 164 4.14 10.56 9.33
N LEU A 165 2.93 10.00 9.26
CA LEU A 165 1.67 10.72 9.43
C LEU A 165 0.75 9.99 10.44
N PRO A 166 1.16 9.87 11.73
CA PRO A 166 0.46 9.08 12.72
C PRO A 166 -1.01 9.50 12.97
N SER A 167 -1.37 10.74 12.64
CA SER A 167 -2.76 11.23 12.66
C SER A 167 -3.70 10.49 11.70
N ASN A 168 -3.16 9.76 10.71
CA ASN A 168 -3.93 8.94 9.76
C ASN A 168 -4.19 7.51 10.27
N ILE A 169 -4.05 7.23 11.56
CA ILE A 169 -4.33 5.91 12.13
C ILE A 169 -5.75 5.41 11.81
N SER A 170 -6.77 6.28 11.83
CA SER A 170 -8.15 5.92 11.48
C SER A 170 -8.25 5.41 10.05
N LEU A 171 -7.64 6.11 9.09
CA LEU A 171 -7.60 5.69 7.68
C LEU A 171 -7.00 4.30 7.52
N VAL A 172 -5.84 4.06 8.14
CA VAL A 172 -5.16 2.76 8.06
C VAL A 172 -5.99 1.68 8.74
N GLN A 173 -6.60 1.98 9.89
CA GLN A 173 -7.51 1.07 10.59
C GLN A 173 -8.72 0.70 9.72
N ASP A 174 -9.30 1.65 9.00
CA ASP A 174 -10.44 1.39 8.11
C ASP A 174 -10.03 0.51 6.93
N ILE A 175 -8.84 0.71 6.37
CA ILE A 175 -8.28 -0.12 5.29
C ILE A 175 -7.99 -1.55 5.80
N VAL A 176 -7.46 -1.71 7.01
CA VAL A 176 -7.05 -3.03 7.51
C VAL A 176 -8.23 -3.80 8.11
N ILE A 177 -9.08 -3.16 8.90
CA ILE A 177 -10.13 -3.83 9.65
C ILE A 177 -11.45 -3.90 8.87
N GLY A 178 -11.73 -2.93 8.00
CA GLY A 178 -12.92 -2.96 7.16
C GLY A 178 -14.23 -2.59 7.86
N LYS A 179 -14.18 -1.86 8.99
CA LYS A 179 -15.35 -1.55 9.85
C LYS A 179 -16.49 -0.75 9.20
N HIS A 180 -16.32 -0.23 7.99
CA HIS A 180 -17.29 0.65 7.33
C HIS A 180 -17.97 0.04 6.10
N LEU A 181 -17.83 -1.27 5.88
CA LEU A 181 -18.39 -1.92 4.70
C LEU A 181 -19.45 -2.91 5.14
N GLU A 182 -20.65 -2.38 5.37
CA GLU A 182 -21.88 -3.14 5.57
C GLU A 182 -22.02 -4.23 4.47
N GLY A 183 -21.61 -5.45 4.83
CA GLY A 183 -21.97 -6.71 4.18
C GLY A 183 -21.46 -6.98 2.76
N ARG A 184 -20.46 -6.27 2.21
CA ARG A 184 -20.11 -6.42 0.77
C ARG A 184 -18.64 -6.50 0.39
N ILE A 185 -17.72 -6.29 1.33
CA ILE A 185 -16.28 -6.46 1.09
C ILE A 185 -15.78 -7.40 2.18
N SER A 186 -15.16 -8.51 1.78
CA SER A 186 -14.52 -9.42 2.74
C SER A 186 -13.49 -8.61 3.52
N ASN A 187 -13.66 -8.51 4.83
CA ASN A 187 -12.66 -7.93 5.72
C ASN A 187 -11.27 -8.49 5.35
N VAL A 188 -10.21 -7.68 5.46
CA VAL A 188 -8.87 -8.21 5.26
C VAL A 188 -8.68 -9.35 6.26
N GLU A 189 -8.54 -10.56 5.74
CA GLU A 189 -8.35 -11.74 6.57
C GLU A 189 -6.91 -11.72 7.08
N LEU A 190 -6.68 -11.01 8.20
CA LEU A 190 -5.37 -10.90 8.85
C LEU A 190 -4.72 -12.27 9.06
N HIS A 191 -5.52 -13.30 9.34
CA HIS A 191 -5.08 -14.69 9.37
C HIS A 191 -4.31 -15.10 8.10
N LYS A 192 -4.83 -14.81 6.90
CA LYS A 192 -4.19 -15.16 5.62
C LYS A 192 -2.89 -14.41 5.39
N LEU A 193 -2.80 -13.17 5.88
CA LEU A 193 -1.56 -12.38 5.82
C LEU A 193 -0.50 -12.91 6.80
N LEU A 194 -0.89 -13.17 8.05
CA LEU A 194 -0.01 -13.70 9.10
C LEU A 194 0.43 -15.14 8.80
N ARG A 195 -0.40 -15.95 8.12
CA ARG A 195 -0.09 -17.34 7.73
C ARG A 195 0.39 -17.48 6.29
N ASN A 196 0.71 -16.37 5.62
CA ASN A 196 1.16 -16.41 4.24
C ASN A 196 2.42 -17.27 4.10
N ASN A 197 2.35 -18.36 3.34
CA ASN A 197 3.46 -19.30 3.17
C ASN A 197 4.38 -18.96 1.98
N GLU A 198 3.97 -18.04 1.11
CA GLU A 198 4.69 -17.67 -0.11
C GLU A 198 5.81 -16.67 0.18
N GLU A 199 5.53 -15.61 0.94
CA GLU A 199 6.46 -14.49 1.14
C GLU A 199 6.60 -14.10 2.62
N PRO A 200 7.78 -14.31 3.24
CA PRO A 200 8.05 -13.90 4.62
C PRO A 200 7.82 -12.40 4.87
N SER A 201 8.09 -11.57 3.88
CA SER A 201 7.88 -10.11 3.95
C SER A 201 6.43 -9.73 4.24
N ILE A 202 5.44 -10.52 3.78
CA ILE A 202 4.03 -10.27 4.09
C ILE A 202 3.78 -10.49 5.58
N ARG A 203 4.27 -11.60 6.14
CA ARG A 203 4.10 -11.93 7.56
C ARG A 203 4.79 -10.88 8.45
N GLU A 204 6.04 -10.54 8.13
CA GLU A 204 6.82 -9.51 8.82
C GLU A 204 6.10 -8.15 8.80
N ARG A 205 5.75 -7.65 7.61
CA ARG A 205 5.10 -6.34 7.46
C ARG A 205 3.72 -6.32 8.11
N THR A 206 2.99 -7.43 8.11
CA THR A 206 1.71 -7.52 8.83
C THR A 206 1.91 -7.38 10.34
N CYS A 207 2.91 -8.06 10.92
CA CYS A 207 3.27 -7.85 12.33
C CYS A 207 3.65 -6.38 12.61
N VAL A 208 4.53 -5.80 11.80
CA VAL A 208 4.97 -4.39 11.95
C VAL A 208 3.78 -3.42 11.85
N LEU A 209 2.84 -3.65 10.93
CA LEU A 209 1.63 -2.85 10.79
C LEU A 209 0.78 -2.92 12.07
N LEU A 210 0.51 -4.13 12.58
CA LEU A 210 -0.26 -4.32 13.83
C LEU A 210 0.44 -3.69 15.04
N LEU A 211 1.77 -3.78 15.11
CA LEU A 211 2.58 -3.12 16.14
C LEU A 211 2.38 -1.60 16.12
N HIS A 212 2.49 -0.97 14.95
CA HIS A 212 2.32 0.48 14.81
C HIS A 212 0.88 0.92 15.06
N MET A 213 -0.11 0.17 14.56
CA MET A 213 -1.51 0.45 14.84
C MET A 213 -1.80 0.41 16.34
N THR A 214 -1.34 -0.63 17.04
CA THR A 214 -1.54 -0.80 18.49
C THR A 214 -0.81 0.29 19.28
N ARG A 215 0.39 0.70 18.85
CA ARG A 215 1.15 1.78 19.50
C ARG A 215 0.44 3.13 19.42
N LEU A 216 -0.18 3.42 18.28
CA LEU A 216 -0.87 4.69 18.04
C LEU A 216 -2.29 4.70 18.61
N ASN A 217 -2.97 3.55 18.59
CA ASN A 217 -4.29 3.37 19.17
C ASN A 217 -4.36 1.98 19.85
N PRO A 218 -4.16 1.89 21.18
CA PRO A 218 -4.16 0.63 21.91
C PRO A 218 -5.45 -0.18 21.84
N ASN A 219 -6.56 0.41 21.37
CA ASN A 219 -7.86 -0.25 21.25
C ASN A 219 -8.24 -0.56 19.79
N CYS A 220 -7.38 -0.26 18.81
CA CYS A 220 -7.73 -0.36 17.38
C CYS A 220 -8.19 -1.76 16.96
N LEU A 221 -7.62 -2.81 17.55
CA LEU A 221 -7.94 -4.21 17.24
C LEU A 221 -9.06 -4.80 18.12
N SER A 222 -9.53 -4.10 19.16
CA SER A 222 -10.44 -4.66 20.18
C SER A 222 -11.68 -5.36 19.61
N GLU A 223 -12.28 -4.83 18.55
CA GLU A 223 -13.50 -5.40 17.92
C GLU A 223 -13.25 -6.62 17.04
N ILE A 224 -12.03 -6.84 16.59
CA ILE A 224 -11.66 -8.00 15.75
C ILE A 224 -10.71 -8.95 16.45
N TRP A 225 -10.34 -8.65 17.69
CA TRP A 225 -9.42 -9.46 18.46
C TRP A 225 -10.10 -10.77 18.84
N HIS A 226 -9.46 -11.89 18.50
CA HIS A 226 -9.94 -13.23 18.81
C HIS A 226 -8.77 -14.22 18.94
N GLN A 227 -8.96 -15.31 19.68
CA GLN A 227 -7.94 -16.36 19.92
C GLN A 227 -7.15 -16.80 18.67
N THR A 228 -7.78 -16.90 17.49
CA THR A 228 -7.07 -17.26 16.25
C THR A 228 -5.99 -16.24 15.88
N LEU A 229 -6.24 -14.93 16.00
CA LEU A 229 -5.22 -13.91 15.73
C LEU A 229 -4.08 -13.98 16.76
N THR A 230 -4.42 -14.21 18.02
CA THR A 230 -3.43 -14.47 19.08
C THR A 230 -2.52 -15.64 18.70
N ASN A 231 -3.12 -16.77 18.32
CA ASN A 231 -2.38 -17.98 17.93
C ASN A 231 -1.55 -17.77 16.65
N ASP A 232 -2.02 -16.96 15.71
CA ASP A 232 -1.29 -16.61 14.50
C ASP A 232 -0.02 -15.83 14.81
N ILE A 233 -0.10 -14.80 15.65
CA ILE A 233 1.06 -13.99 16.04
C ILE A 233 2.04 -14.81 16.89
N GLU A 234 1.54 -15.62 17.84
CA GLU A 234 2.40 -16.48 18.67
C GLU A 234 3.13 -17.54 17.85
N PHE A 235 2.47 -18.12 16.85
CA PHE A 235 3.12 -19.08 15.95
C PHE A 235 4.32 -18.47 15.22
N LEU A 236 4.23 -17.22 14.79
CA LEU A 236 5.29 -16.54 14.04
C LEU A 236 6.57 -16.29 14.85
N LYS A 237 6.54 -16.46 16.17
CA LYS A 237 7.76 -16.43 17.00
C LYS A 237 8.70 -17.60 16.73
N ASN A 238 8.21 -18.64 16.05
CA ASN A 238 8.98 -19.80 15.63
C ASN A 238 9.13 -19.88 14.10
N ASP A 239 8.94 -18.75 13.39
CA ASP A 239 9.10 -18.67 11.95
C ASP A 239 10.56 -18.94 11.52
N SER A 240 10.75 -19.45 10.30
CA SER A 240 12.08 -19.70 9.74
C SER A 240 12.82 -18.41 9.38
N CYS A 241 12.11 -17.31 9.17
CA CYS A 241 12.68 -16.00 8.87
C CYS A 241 12.93 -15.19 10.16
N PRO A 242 14.19 -14.81 10.48
CA PRO A 242 14.51 -14.06 11.69
C PRO A 242 13.78 -12.72 11.82
N ASN A 243 13.57 -12.01 10.72
CA ASN A 243 12.85 -10.72 10.74
C ASN A 243 11.38 -10.90 11.12
N VAL A 244 10.74 -11.98 10.64
CA VAL A 244 9.36 -12.33 11.01
C VAL A 244 9.29 -12.64 12.50
N VAL A 245 10.23 -13.44 13.01
CA VAL A 245 10.32 -13.77 14.45
C VAL A 245 10.44 -12.50 15.29
N GLN A 246 11.36 -11.60 14.92
CA GLN A 246 11.57 -10.36 15.66
C GLN A 246 10.33 -9.47 15.64
N ALA A 247 9.70 -9.29 14.48
CA ALA A 247 8.47 -8.52 14.35
C ALA A 247 7.33 -9.12 15.18
N ALA A 248 7.16 -10.45 15.16
CA ALA A 248 6.13 -11.15 15.93
C ALA A 248 6.34 -11.02 17.44
N ILE A 249 7.59 -11.11 17.92
CA ILE A 249 7.93 -10.90 19.34
C ILE A 249 7.52 -9.50 19.78
N TYR A 250 7.98 -8.46 19.08
CA TYR A 250 7.64 -7.09 19.48
C TYR A 250 6.15 -6.80 19.42
N THR A 251 5.47 -7.32 18.41
CA THR A 251 4.02 -7.15 18.23
C THR A 251 3.25 -7.82 19.36
N SER A 252 3.56 -9.09 19.66
CA SER A 252 2.93 -9.84 20.76
C SER A 252 3.16 -9.16 22.12
N GLU A 253 4.39 -8.75 22.43
CA GLU A 253 4.71 -8.13 23.72
C GLU A 253 4.02 -6.76 23.91
N LEU A 254 3.71 -6.06 22.82
CA LEU A 254 2.88 -4.85 22.89
C LEU A 254 1.40 -5.20 23.09
N LEU A 255 0.88 -6.17 22.32
CA LEU A 255 -0.54 -6.57 22.37
C LEU A 255 -0.94 -7.11 23.74
N LYS A 256 -0.07 -7.88 24.41
CA LYS A 256 -0.27 -8.37 25.79
C LYS A 256 -0.50 -7.27 26.83
N LYS A 257 -0.11 -6.02 26.52
CA LYS A 257 -0.29 -4.86 27.39
C LYS A 257 -1.63 -4.15 27.16
N THR A 258 -2.40 -4.55 26.15
CA THR A 258 -3.72 -3.98 25.86
C THR A 258 -4.79 -4.61 26.75
N GLN A 259 -5.86 -3.87 27.01
CA GLN A 259 -6.95 -4.34 27.88
C GLN A 259 -7.70 -5.54 27.27
N PHE A 260 -7.97 -5.50 25.96
CA PHE A 260 -8.72 -6.57 25.29
C PHE A 260 -7.98 -7.91 25.25
N TYR A 261 -6.64 -7.90 25.30
CA TYR A 261 -5.84 -9.13 25.33
C TYR A 261 -6.02 -9.86 26.66
N GLN A 262 -6.11 -9.12 27.76
CA GLN A 262 -6.23 -9.68 29.11
C GLN A 262 -7.59 -10.36 29.31
N VAL A 263 -8.65 -9.80 28.73
CA VAL A 263 -10.02 -10.32 28.81
C VAL A 263 -10.19 -11.67 28.12
N GLU A 264 -9.43 -11.96 27.04
CA GLU A 264 -9.46 -13.29 26.40
C GLU A 264 -8.72 -14.37 27.20
N THR A 265 -7.78 -13.99 28.07
CA THR A 265 -6.96 -14.93 28.84
C THR A 265 -7.54 -15.27 30.21
N GLU A 266 -8.64 -14.63 30.62
CA GLU A 266 -9.40 -14.99 31.80
C GLU A 266 -10.43 -16.09 31.44
N PRO A 267 -10.41 -17.26 32.12
CA PRO A 267 -11.29 -18.40 31.82
C PRO A 267 -12.77 -18.15 32.15
#